data_AF-A0A832S997-F1
#
_entry.id   AF-A0A832S997-F1
#
_cell.length_a   1.000
_cell.length_b   1.000
_cell.length_c   1.000
_cell.angle_alpha   90.00
_cell.angle_beta   90.00
_cell.angle_gamma   90.00
#
_symmetry.space_group_name_H-M   'P 1'
#
loop_
_entity.id
_entity.type
_entity.pdbx_description
1 polymer ?
#
loop_
_entity_poly.entity_id
_entity_poly.type
_entity_poly.pdbx_seq_one_letter_code
_entity_poly.pdbx_strand_id
1 'polypeptide(L)'
;MKEEEVSEEGISEEEVDKVYRRLNQEVEKSGYHLNPDVEFTKELVRGLLANERRYGYWSCPCRLSADNKEEDLDIICPCYYRDPDLNDYGACYCALYVSDEVIRGEKEVESIPERRPPREKREAIRAEEASRAEMMETMEFTGKLSKPVWRCKVCGYLCAMDEAPGVCPICKARKERFERFM
;
A
#
# COMPACT_ATOMS: atom_id res chain seq x y z
N MET A 1 -27.34 2.12 -37.28
CA MET A 1 -27.00 0.97 -36.42
C MET A 1 -25.51 1.09 -36.21
N LYS A 2 -25.07 1.57 -35.04
CA LYS A 2 -23.64 1.63 -34.73
C LYS A 2 -23.25 0.20 -34.35
N GLU A 3 -22.36 -0.39 -35.13
CA GLU A 3 -21.72 -1.64 -34.77
C GLU A 3 -20.93 -1.35 -33.49
N GLU A 4 -21.39 -1.90 -32.36
CA GLU A 4 -20.63 -1.90 -31.12
C GLU A 4 -19.43 -2.82 -31.38
N GLU A 5 -18.24 -2.24 -31.54
CA GLU A 5 -16.98 -3.00 -31.58
C GLU A 5 -16.76 -3.61 -30.20
N VAL A 6 -17.13 -4.87 -30.06
CA VAL A 6 -16.89 -5.65 -28.85
C VAL A 6 -15.49 -6.24 -28.94
N SER A 7 -14.59 -5.84 -28.04
CA SER A 7 -13.25 -6.41 -27.87
C SER A 7 -13.30 -7.92 -27.58
N GLU A 8 -12.21 -8.66 -27.82
CA GLU A 8 -12.13 -10.12 -27.60
C GLU A 8 -12.54 -10.53 -26.16
N GLU A 9 -12.36 -9.64 -25.18
CA GLU A 9 -12.74 -9.84 -23.77
C GLU A 9 -14.16 -9.39 -23.41
N GLY A 10 -14.95 -8.90 -24.38
CA GLY A 10 -16.31 -8.42 -24.16
C GLY A 10 -16.38 -7.08 -23.42
N ILE A 11 -15.35 -6.24 -23.49
CA ILE A 11 -15.33 -4.90 -22.87
C ILE A 11 -15.94 -3.92 -23.88
N SER A 12 -16.98 -3.19 -23.47
CA SER A 12 -17.64 -2.17 -24.31
C SER A 12 -17.02 -0.79 -24.09
N GLU A 13 -17.14 0.08 -25.09
CA GLU A 13 -16.66 1.47 -25.00
C GLU A 13 -17.36 2.26 -23.90
N GLU A 14 -18.64 2.02 -23.65
CA GLU A 14 -19.38 2.67 -22.56
C GLU A 14 -18.82 2.32 -21.18
N GLU A 15 -18.35 1.08 -21.02
CA GLU A 15 -17.72 0.62 -19.78
C GLU A 15 -16.37 1.31 -19.57
N VAL A 16 -15.54 1.37 -20.62
CA VAL A 16 -14.26 2.09 -20.61
C VAL A 16 -14.49 3.56 -20.27
N ASP A 17 -15.44 4.23 -20.93
CA ASP A 17 -15.78 5.64 -20.70
C ASP A 17 -16.27 5.92 -19.28
N LYS A 18 -17.02 4.98 -18.70
CA LYS A 18 -17.51 5.10 -17.33
C LYS A 18 -16.35 4.99 -16.34
N VAL A 19 -15.44 4.04 -16.55
CA VAL A 19 -14.29 3.82 -15.68
C VAL A 19 -13.27 4.94 -15.82
N TYR A 20 -12.98 5.38 -17.05
CA TYR A 20 -12.11 6.53 -17.34
C TYR A 20 -12.59 7.79 -16.61
N ARG A 21 -13.87 8.16 -16.76
CA ARG A 21 -14.41 9.36 -16.09
C ARG A 21 -14.34 9.28 -14.58
N ARG A 22 -14.66 8.11 -14.00
CA ARG A 22 -14.56 7.89 -12.55
C ARG A 22 -13.11 8.03 -12.09
N LEU A 23 -12.18 7.34 -12.75
CA LEU A 23 -10.76 7.37 -12.43
C LEU A 23 -10.21 8.78 -12.54
N ASN A 24 -10.51 9.51 -13.62
CA ASN A 24 -10.06 10.89 -13.81
C ASN A 24 -10.54 11.80 -12.67
N GLN A 25 -11.80 11.69 -12.26
CA GLN A 25 -12.32 12.47 -11.12
C GLN A 25 -11.64 12.13 -9.79
N GLU A 26 -11.27 10.87 -9.56
CA GLU A 26 -10.61 10.43 -8.32
C GLU A 26 -9.17 10.91 -8.24
N VAL A 27 -8.43 10.83 -9.35
CA VAL A 27 -7.03 11.23 -9.38
C VAL A 27 -6.87 12.75 -9.31
N GLU A 28 -7.73 13.50 -10.00
CA GLU A 28 -7.72 14.97 -9.98
C GLU A 28 -8.04 15.53 -8.59
N LYS A 29 -8.97 14.92 -7.85
CA LYS A 29 -9.25 15.28 -6.44
C LYS A 29 -8.05 15.06 -5.53
N SER A 30 -7.17 14.13 -5.90
CA SER A 30 -5.99 13.76 -5.14
C SER A 30 -4.72 14.49 -5.61
N GLY A 31 -4.83 15.35 -6.63
CA GLY A 31 -3.71 16.11 -7.20
C GLY A 31 -2.82 15.32 -8.17
N TYR A 32 -3.31 14.20 -8.70
CA TYR A 32 -2.66 13.46 -9.78
C TYR A 32 -3.41 13.68 -11.08
N HIS A 33 -2.72 13.49 -12.20
CA HIS A 33 -3.27 13.68 -13.53
C HIS A 33 -3.16 12.41 -14.36
N LEU A 34 -4.21 12.09 -15.10
CA LEU A 34 -4.12 11.13 -16.19
C LEU A 34 -3.42 11.79 -17.40
N ASN A 35 -2.89 10.96 -18.28
CA ASN A 35 -2.33 11.44 -19.53
C ASN A 35 -3.39 12.19 -20.37
N PRO A 36 -3.07 13.38 -20.90
CA PRO A 36 -4.03 14.19 -21.65
C PRO A 36 -4.44 13.57 -22.99
N ASP A 37 -3.70 12.60 -23.52
CA ASP A 37 -4.16 11.79 -24.65
C ASP A 37 -5.26 10.83 -24.17
N VAL A 38 -6.51 11.21 -24.46
CA VAL A 38 -7.72 10.52 -24.01
C VAL A 38 -7.82 9.12 -24.60
N GLU A 39 -7.50 8.95 -25.88
CA GLU A 39 -7.65 7.66 -26.56
C GLU A 39 -6.58 6.68 -26.06
N PHE A 40 -5.34 7.14 -25.92
CA PHE A 40 -4.28 6.36 -25.31
C PHE A 40 -4.61 5.95 -23.87
N THR A 41 -5.12 6.90 -23.07
CA THR A 41 -5.50 6.63 -21.68
C THR A 41 -6.62 5.61 -21.59
N LYS A 42 -7.64 5.71 -22.45
CA LYS A 42 -8.73 4.74 -22.50
C LYS A 42 -8.26 3.35 -22.91
N GLU A 43 -7.26 3.23 -23.77
CA GLU A 43 -6.65 1.93 -24.09
C GLU A 43 -6.03 1.27 -22.85
N LEU A 44 -5.32 2.05 -22.03
CA LEU A 44 -4.78 1.54 -20.76
C LEU A 44 -5.89 1.16 -19.77
N VAL A 45 -6.99 1.91 -19.74
CA VAL A 45 -8.18 1.55 -18.95
C VAL A 45 -8.82 0.26 -19.45
N ARG A 46 -8.92 0.06 -20.76
CA ARG A 46 -9.39 -1.22 -21.35
C ARG A 46 -8.48 -2.38 -20.93
N GLY A 47 -7.16 -2.18 -20.98
CA GLY A 47 -6.19 -3.16 -20.48
C GLY A 47 -6.35 -3.48 -18.99
N LEU A 48 -6.63 -2.48 -18.14
CA LEU A 48 -6.92 -2.68 -16.72
C LEU A 48 -8.18 -3.53 -16.51
N LEU A 49 -9.24 -3.26 -17.26
CA LEU A 49 -10.49 -4.04 -17.18
C LEU A 49 -10.31 -5.46 -17.69
N ALA A 50 -9.55 -5.66 -18.77
CA ALA A 50 -9.19 -6.98 -19.26
C ALA A 50 -8.41 -7.77 -18.20
N ASN A 51 -7.42 -7.14 -17.56
CA ASN A 51 -6.64 -7.76 -16.49
C ASN A 51 -7.48 -8.07 -15.25
N GLU A 52 -8.45 -7.21 -14.90
CA GLU A 52 -9.39 -7.48 -13.83
C GLU A 52 -10.24 -8.72 -14.11
N ARG A 53 -10.76 -8.86 -15.33
CA ARG A 53 -11.54 -10.04 -15.73
C ARG A 53 -10.71 -11.32 -15.74
N ARG A 54 -9.46 -11.24 -16.20
CA ARG A 54 -8.56 -12.39 -16.31
C ARG A 54 -8.02 -12.85 -14.95
N TYR A 55 -7.58 -11.92 -14.11
CA TYR A 55 -6.79 -12.23 -12.90
C TYR A 55 -7.51 -11.87 -11.59
N GLY A 56 -8.62 -11.14 -11.64
CA GLY A 56 -9.38 -10.71 -10.46
C GLY A 56 -8.80 -9.48 -9.74
N TYR A 57 -7.85 -8.77 -10.36
CA TYR A 57 -7.29 -7.51 -9.86
C TYR A 57 -6.76 -6.64 -11.01
N TRP A 58 -6.62 -5.34 -10.76
CA TRP A 58 -6.07 -4.36 -11.70
C TRP A 58 -4.56 -4.49 -11.86
N SER A 59 -4.10 -5.60 -12.44
CA SER A 59 -2.69 -5.77 -12.80
C SER A 59 -2.28 -4.72 -13.84
N CYS A 60 -1.08 -4.15 -13.71
CA CYS A 60 -0.59 -3.09 -14.58
C CYS A 60 -0.73 -3.45 -16.07
N PRO A 61 -1.41 -2.62 -16.89
CA PRO A 61 -1.80 -3.00 -18.25
C PRO A 61 -0.63 -3.16 -19.22
N CYS A 62 0.55 -2.62 -18.89
CA CYS A 62 1.77 -2.70 -19.72
C CYS A 62 2.82 -3.68 -19.18
N ARG A 63 2.53 -4.41 -18.08
CA ARG A 63 3.44 -5.39 -17.49
C ARG A 63 2.84 -6.78 -17.57
N LEU A 64 3.71 -7.78 -17.61
CA LEU A 64 3.28 -9.17 -17.51
C LEU A 64 2.81 -9.47 -16.07
N SER A 65 1.56 -9.89 -15.94
CA SER A 65 0.98 -10.41 -14.71
C SER A 65 1.50 -11.81 -14.40
N ALA A 66 1.73 -12.10 -13.13
CA ALA A 66 2.04 -13.45 -12.63
C ALA A 66 0.77 -14.28 -12.38
N ASP A 67 -0.43 -13.69 -12.55
CA ASP A 67 -1.71 -14.30 -12.17
C ASP A 67 -1.74 -14.73 -10.69
N ASN A 68 -1.00 -14.00 -9.86
CA ASN A 68 -0.94 -14.20 -8.42
C ASN A 68 -0.93 -12.83 -7.75
N LYS A 69 -2.04 -12.51 -7.06
CA LYS A 69 -2.23 -11.19 -6.44
C LYS A 69 -1.15 -10.87 -5.41
N GLU A 70 -0.70 -11.85 -4.63
CA GLU A 70 0.35 -11.68 -3.64
C GLU A 70 1.71 -11.41 -4.31
N GLU A 71 1.97 -12.06 -5.45
CA GLU A 71 3.18 -11.81 -6.24
C GLU A 71 3.17 -10.44 -6.94
N ASP A 72 2.00 -9.87 -7.19
CA ASP A 72 1.83 -8.65 -7.99
C ASP A 72 1.32 -7.43 -7.21
N LEU A 73 1.27 -7.48 -5.87
CA LEU A 73 0.86 -6.34 -5.03
C LEU A 73 1.59 -5.04 -5.40
N ASP A 74 2.86 -5.14 -5.80
CA ASP A 74 3.70 -4.01 -6.21
C ASP A 74 3.28 -3.37 -7.53
N ILE A 75 2.57 -4.10 -8.40
CA ILE A 75 2.12 -3.65 -9.72
C ILE A 75 0.60 -3.57 -9.89
N ILE A 76 -0.19 -3.81 -8.83
CA ILE A 76 -1.62 -3.45 -8.84
C ILE A 76 -1.72 -1.94 -9.07
N CYS A 77 -2.52 -1.52 -10.06
CA CYS A 77 -2.64 -0.10 -10.41
C CYS A 77 -3.50 0.67 -9.39
N PRO A 78 -3.02 1.81 -8.84
CA PRO A 78 -1.71 2.43 -9.06
C PRO A 78 -0.56 1.71 -8.33
N CYS A 79 0.51 1.38 -9.07
CA CYS A 79 1.64 0.57 -8.59
C CYS A 79 2.58 1.35 -7.65
N TYR A 80 3.42 0.64 -6.89
CA TYR A 80 4.38 1.25 -5.95
C TYR A 80 5.45 2.12 -6.64
N TYR A 81 5.62 1.95 -7.95
CA TYR A 81 6.59 2.68 -8.76
C TYR A 81 6.05 4.00 -9.31
N ARG A 82 4.73 4.21 -9.31
CA ARG A 82 4.09 5.39 -9.92
C ARG A 82 4.70 6.69 -9.42
N ASP A 83 4.76 6.88 -8.11
CA ASP A 83 5.20 8.14 -7.52
C ASP A 83 6.70 8.42 -7.74
N PRO A 84 7.61 7.46 -7.49
CA PRO A 84 9.02 7.63 -7.88
C PRO A 84 9.19 7.93 -9.37
N ASP A 85 8.40 7.29 -10.24
CA ASP A 85 8.49 7.50 -11.69
C ASP A 85 7.94 8.86 -12.12
N LEU A 86 6.85 9.33 -11.51
CA LEU A 86 6.34 10.69 -11.70
C LEU A 86 7.37 11.73 -11.27
N ASN A 87 8.05 11.52 -10.16
CA ASN A 87 9.06 12.44 -9.65
C ASN A 87 10.30 12.50 -10.55
N ASP A 88 10.82 11.35 -10.97
CA ASP A 88 12.08 11.30 -11.71
C ASP A 88 11.88 11.58 -13.22
N TYR A 89 10.81 11.01 -13.79
CA TYR A 89 10.60 10.95 -15.24
C TYR A 89 9.36 11.72 -15.71
N GLY A 90 8.50 12.15 -14.79
CA GLY A 90 7.30 12.93 -15.14
C GLY A 90 6.10 12.09 -15.61
N ALA A 91 6.23 10.76 -15.68
CA ALA A 91 5.16 9.83 -16.02
C ALA A 91 5.38 8.50 -15.29
N CYS A 92 4.32 7.73 -15.03
CA CYS A 92 4.48 6.35 -14.60
C CYS A 92 4.88 5.45 -15.79
N TYR A 93 5.30 4.20 -15.54
CA TYR A 93 5.83 3.31 -16.59
C TYR A 93 4.91 3.10 -17.80
N CYS A 94 3.59 2.98 -17.60
CA CYS A 94 2.63 2.91 -18.71
C CYS A 94 2.23 4.27 -19.29
N ALA A 95 2.71 5.37 -18.71
CA ALA A 95 2.24 6.72 -18.96
C ALA A 95 0.72 6.91 -18.77
N LEU A 96 0.07 6.12 -17.89
CA LEU A 96 -1.32 6.37 -17.48
C LEU A 96 -1.42 7.64 -16.62
N TYR A 97 -0.45 7.83 -15.73
CA TYR A 97 -0.34 8.99 -14.86
C TYR A 97 0.83 9.85 -15.33
N VAL A 98 0.63 11.17 -15.31
CA VAL A 98 1.66 12.15 -15.63
C VAL A 98 1.77 13.20 -14.52
N SER A 99 2.94 13.81 -14.44
CA SER A 99 3.24 14.86 -13.47
C SER A 99 2.60 16.18 -13.87
N ASP A 100 2.47 17.08 -12.90
CA ASP A 100 1.99 18.45 -13.14
C ASP A 100 2.89 19.23 -14.12
N GLU A 101 4.21 18.96 -14.13
CA GLU A 101 5.15 19.55 -15.10
C GLU A 101 4.80 19.15 -16.55
N VAL A 102 4.40 17.89 -16.76
CA VAL A 102 3.95 17.41 -18.06
C VAL A 102 2.61 18.05 -18.45
N ILE A 103 1.66 18.18 -17.52
CA ILE A 103 0.39 18.86 -17.77
C ILE A 103 0.59 20.33 -18.17
N ARG A 104 1.57 21.01 -17.56
CA ARG A 104 1.94 22.39 -17.91
C ARG A 104 2.73 22.51 -19.22
N GLY A 105 3.13 21.38 -19.83
CA GLY A 105 3.95 21.36 -21.04
C GLY A 105 5.42 21.73 -20.80
N GLU A 106 5.88 21.67 -19.55
CA GLU A 106 7.27 21.95 -19.16
C GLU A 106 8.18 20.75 -19.39
N LYS A 107 7.58 19.55 -19.49
CA LYS A 107 8.25 18.28 -19.78
C LYS A 107 7.40 17.45 -20.74
N GLU A 108 8.04 16.74 -21.66
CA GLU A 108 7.37 15.79 -22.54
C GLU A 108 7.37 14.39 -21.93
N VAL A 109 6.34 13.59 -22.22
CA VAL A 109 6.28 12.19 -21.81
C VAL A 109 7.24 11.38 -22.69
N GLU A 110 8.19 10.70 -22.06
CA GLU A 110 9.15 9.80 -22.73
C GLU A 110 9.07 8.37 -22.19
N SER A 111 9.73 7.45 -22.87
CA SER A 111 9.89 6.08 -22.36
C SER A 111 10.78 6.09 -21.12
N ILE A 112 10.30 5.50 -20.03
CA ILE A 112 11.04 5.45 -18.77
C ILE A 112 11.58 4.03 -18.52
N PRO A 113 12.65 3.86 -17.73
CA PRO A 113 13.17 2.54 -17.40
C PRO A 113 12.21 1.75 -16.48
N GLU A 114 12.23 0.43 -16.58
CA GLU A 114 11.50 -0.45 -15.66
C GLU A 114 12.15 -0.42 -14.27
N ARG A 115 11.45 0.20 -13.30
CA ARG A 115 11.90 0.26 -11.90
C ARG A 115 11.66 -1.05 -11.15
N ARG A 116 10.72 -1.88 -11.59
CA ARG A 116 10.39 -3.16 -10.95
C ARG A 116 11.62 -4.08 -10.95
N PRO A 117 12.13 -4.50 -9.78
CA PRO A 117 13.25 -5.44 -9.73
C PRO A 117 12.90 -6.80 -10.34
N PRO A 118 13.90 -7.59 -10.77
CA PRO A 118 13.68 -8.97 -11.18
C PRO A 118 13.13 -9.81 -10.02
N ARG A 119 12.45 -10.91 -10.34
CA ARG A 119 11.71 -11.75 -9.38
C ARG A 119 12.53 -12.16 -8.15
N GLU A 120 13.74 -12.67 -8.35
CA GLU A 120 14.65 -13.08 -7.26
C GLU A 120 14.88 -11.96 -6.24
N LYS A 121 15.06 -10.72 -6.72
CA LYS A 121 15.25 -9.56 -5.84
C LYS A 121 13.97 -9.14 -5.12
N ARG A 122 12.80 -9.30 -5.74
CA ARG A 122 11.50 -9.04 -5.09
C ARG A 122 11.22 -10.04 -3.97
N GLU A 123 11.50 -11.32 -4.20
CA GLU A 123 11.34 -12.37 -3.18
C GLU A 123 12.24 -12.11 -1.97
N ALA A 124 13.49 -11.72 -2.20
CA ALA A 124 14.41 -11.34 -1.12
C ALA A 124 13.90 -10.13 -0.30
N ILE A 125 13.46 -9.06 -0.98
CA ILE A 125 12.91 -7.87 -0.32
C ILE A 125 11.68 -8.23 0.53
N ARG A 126 10.75 -9.04 0.00
CA ARG A 126 9.56 -9.48 0.75
C ARG A 126 9.91 -10.28 1.99
N ALA A 127 10.90 -11.17 1.91
CA ALA A 127 11.35 -11.94 3.06
C ALA A 127 11.94 -11.03 4.16
N GLU A 128 12.72 -10.01 3.76
CA GLU A 128 13.25 -9.00 4.69
C GLU A 128 12.13 -8.15 5.31
N GLU A 129 11.16 -7.70 4.51
CA GLU A 129 10.00 -6.92 4.98
C GLU A 129 9.10 -7.72 5.92
N ALA A 130 8.86 -9.00 5.63
CA ALA A 130 8.12 -9.91 6.49
C ALA A 130 8.82 -10.09 7.83
N SER A 131 10.13 -10.37 7.82
CA SER A 131 10.94 -10.52 9.04
C SER A 131 10.92 -9.23 9.87
N ARG A 132 11.00 -8.06 9.22
CA ARG A 132 10.92 -6.76 9.89
C ARG A 132 9.53 -6.50 10.49
N ALA A 133 8.46 -6.86 9.77
CA ALA A 133 7.08 -6.73 10.24
C ALA A 133 6.84 -7.62 11.46
N GLU A 134 7.25 -8.90 11.42
CA GLU A 134 7.17 -9.83 12.55
C GLU A 134 7.93 -9.31 13.79
N MET A 135 9.13 -8.75 13.59
CA MET A 135 9.90 -8.12 14.67
C MET A 135 9.13 -6.94 15.27
N MET A 136 8.59 -6.04 14.44
CA MET A 136 7.82 -4.88 14.91
C MET A 136 6.53 -5.30 15.64
N GLU A 137 5.80 -6.27 15.10
CA GLU A 137 4.60 -6.84 15.73
C GLU A 137 4.95 -7.47 17.08
N THR A 138 6.03 -8.24 17.15
CA THR A 138 6.51 -8.84 18.40
C THR A 138 6.89 -7.77 19.41
N MET A 139 7.57 -6.70 19.01
CA MET A 139 7.93 -5.59 19.89
C MET A 139 6.70 -4.80 20.38
N GLU A 140 5.72 -4.55 19.51
CA GLU A 140 4.47 -3.89 19.91
C GLU A 140 3.65 -4.78 20.85
N PHE A 141 3.56 -6.08 20.55
CA PHE A 141 2.85 -7.06 21.38
C PHE A 141 3.51 -7.24 22.75
N THR A 142 4.84 -7.33 22.80
CA THR A 142 5.60 -7.40 24.07
C THR A 142 5.49 -6.10 24.86
N GLY A 143 5.44 -4.94 24.19
CA GLY A 143 5.16 -3.64 24.82
C GLY A 143 3.74 -3.53 25.42
N LYS A 144 2.76 -4.25 24.89
CA LYS A 144 1.41 -4.38 25.47
C LYS A 144 1.34 -5.38 26.64
N LEU A 145 2.29 -6.32 26.73
CA LEU A 145 2.35 -7.35 27.78
C LEU A 145 3.19 -6.95 29.01
N SER A 146 3.91 -5.84 28.99
CA SER A 146 4.69 -5.41 30.16
C SER A 146 3.74 -4.88 31.25
N LYS A 147 3.26 -5.79 32.11
CA LYS A 147 2.55 -5.42 33.33
C LYS A 147 3.39 -4.38 34.10
N PRO A 148 2.79 -3.29 34.61
CA PRO A 148 3.53 -2.31 35.35
C PRO A 148 4.15 -2.95 36.61
N VAL A 149 5.35 -2.52 36.95
CA VAL A 149 5.99 -2.96 38.19
C VAL A 149 5.45 -2.10 39.34
N TRP A 150 5.02 -2.74 40.41
CA TRP A 150 4.55 -2.11 41.64
C TRP A 150 5.55 -2.32 42.75
N ARG A 151 5.90 -1.25 43.46
CA ARG A 151 6.79 -1.26 44.63
C ARG A 151 6.02 -1.00 45.91
N CYS A 152 6.19 -1.85 46.91
CA CYS A 152 5.69 -1.58 48.26
C CYS A 152 6.51 -0.44 48.89
N LYS A 153 5.87 0.65 49.28
CA LYS A 153 6.54 1.82 49.90
C LYS A 153 7.11 1.56 51.30
N VAL A 154 6.80 0.41 51.89
CA VAL A 154 7.20 0.05 53.26
C VAL A 154 8.48 -0.75 53.28
N CYS A 155 8.56 -1.81 52.46
CA CYS A 155 9.67 -2.76 52.48
C CYS A 155 10.41 -2.86 51.13
N GLY A 156 9.93 -2.19 50.09
CA GLY A 156 10.55 -2.21 48.76
C GLY A 156 10.22 -3.43 47.89
N TYR A 157 9.34 -4.35 48.33
CA TYR A 157 8.90 -5.49 47.52
C TYR A 157 8.41 -5.05 46.12
N LEU A 158 8.88 -5.71 45.07
CA LEU A 158 8.54 -5.46 43.66
C LEU A 158 7.72 -6.61 43.08
N CYS A 159 6.67 -6.28 42.32
CA CYS A 159 5.91 -7.25 41.53
C CYS A 159 5.38 -6.65 40.24
N ALA A 160 5.42 -7.39 39.13
CA ALA A 160 4.87 -6.98 37.84
C ALA A 160 3.44 -7.53 37.68
N MET A 161 2.43 -6.68 37.84
CA MET A 161 1.00 -7.04 37.78
C MET A 161 0.20 -5.83 37.25
N ASP A 162 -1.00 -6.04 36.70
CA ASP A 162 -1.86 -4.91 36.26
C ASP A 162 -2.12 -3.93 37.40
N GLU A 163 -2.37 -4.47 38.60
CA GLU A 163 -2.60 -3.73 39.82
C GLU A 163 -1.75 -4.28 40.96
N ALA A 164 -1.44 -3.41 41.92
CA ALA A 164 -0.77 -3.82 43.16
C ALA A 164 -1.60 -4.88 43.92
N PRO A 165 -0.94 -5.83 44.64
CA PRO A 165 -1.64 -6.84 45.42
C PRO A 165 -2.45 -6.20 46.55
N GLY A 166 -3.53 -6.86 46.97
CA GLY A 166 -4.37 -6.40 48.09
C GLY A 166 -3.56 -6.16 49.38
N VAL A 167 -2.55 -7.00 49.62
CA VAL A 167 -1.63 -6.93 50.75
C VAL A 167 -0.24 -7.35 50.31
N CYS A 168 0.80 -6.63 50.74
CA CYS A 168 2.19 -6.97 50.49
C CYS A 168 2.53 -8.32 51.14
N PRO A 169 3.04 -9.30 50.38
CA PRO A 169 3.34 -10.62 50.93
C PRO A 169 4.44 -10.58 52.01
N ILE A 170 5.34 -9.58 51.93
CA ILE A 170 6.49 -9.42 52.82
C ILE A 170 6.09 -8.71 54.12
N CYS A 171 5.62 -7.46 54.04
CA CYS A 171 5.41 -6.60 55.22
C CYS A 171 3.93 -6.40 55.62
N LYS A 172 3.00 -7.01 54.88
CA LYS A 172 1.55 -6.91 55.10
C LYS A 172 0.93 -5.51 54.94
N ALA A 173 1.66 -4.56 54.35
CA ALA A 173 1.10 -3.27 53.94
C ALA A 173 0.00 -3.46 52.87
N ARG A 174 -1.11 -2.73 52.98
CA ARG A 174 -2.24 -2.81 52.03
C ARG A 174 -1.94 -2.16 50.68
N LYS A 175 -2.77 -2.47 49.67
CA LYS A 175 -2.63 -2.06 48.26
C LYS A 175 -2.36 -0.57 48.06
N GLU A 176 -3.02 0.30 48.83
CA GLU A 176 -2.87 1.76 48.75
C GLU A 176 -1.46 2.26 49.11
N ARG A 177 -0.62 1.39 49.71
CA ARG A 177 0.77 1.68 50.06
C ARG A 177 1.77 1.15 49.03
N PHE A 178 1.32 0.84 47.83
CA PHE A 178 2.15 0.57 46.67
C PHE A 178 2.22 1.79 45.74
N GLU A 179 3.32 1.92 45.02
CA GLU A 179 3.50 2.91 43.95
C GLU A 179 3.98 2.22 42.68
N ARG A 180 3.75 2.83 41.52
CA ARG A 180 4.34 2.36 40.27
C ARG A 180 5.85 2.59 40.33
N PHE A 181 6.60 1.54 40.07
CA PHE A 181 8.05 1.54 40.01
C PHE A 181 8.47 1.76 38.56
N MET A 182 9.22 2.84 38.33
CA MET A 182 9.75 3.25 37.04
C MET A 182 11.26 3.09 37.06
#